data_AF-A0A9Q1IBH0-F1
#
_entry.id   AF-A0A9Q1IBH0-F1
#
_cell.length_a   1.000
_cell.length_b   1.000
_cell.length_c   1.000
_cell.angle_alpha   90.00
_cell.angle_beta   90.00
_cell.angle_gamma   90.00
#
_symmetry.space_group_name_H-M   'P 1'
#
loop_
_entity.id
_entity.type
_entity.pdbx_description
1 polymer ?
#
loop_
_entity_poly.entity_id
_entity_poly.type
_entity_poly.pdbx_seq_one_letter_code
_entity_poly.pdbx_strand_id
1 'polypeptide(L)'
;MKHVHGHLLSHLSETPEQKKVTEEVEVDDDRSWTAESDFPNFHTRGLNTEAAHLLTELPGDEELPPIKHGEPITDRRSTFQPHLAPVVTTRQVKMVLDKLYENKKIASATHNIYAYRIYCEDRQTFLHDCEDDGETAAGGRLLHLLQILDVRNVMVVVSRWYGGILLGPDRFKHINNCARSILVQESYTDSVEEASKAGGRNKKHKNKKAK
;
A
#
# COMPACT_ATOMS: atom_id res chain seq x y z
N MET A 1 -44.13 51.37 20.38
CA MET A 1 -44.20 52.72 19.75
C MET A 1 -42.78 53.18 19.42
N LYS A 2 -42.62 54.06 18.40
CA LYS A 2 -41.55 55.05 18.13
C LYS A 2 -40.17 54.85 18.83
N HIS A 3 -39.04 54.64 18.13
CA HIS A 3 -38.23 55.62 17.36
C HIS A 3 -37.65 56.76 18.26
N VAL A 4 -36.39 57.23 18.22
CA VAL A 4 -35.19 57.10 17.33
C VAL A 4 -33.89 57.02 18.22
N HIS A 5 -32.59 57.11 17.83
CA HIS A 5 -31.80 57.32 16.58
C HIS A 5 -30.32 56.82 16.75
N GLY A 6 -29.49 56.90 15.68
CA GLY A 6 -28.01 56.96 15.75
C GLY A 6 -27.28 55.82 14.99
N HIS A 7 -26.97 55.96 13.68
CA HIS A 7 -25.74 56.55 13.07
C HIS A 7 -24.47 55.65 13.15
N LEU A 8 -23.62 55.47 12.09
CA LEU A 8 -23.68 55.85 10.66
C LEU A 8 -22.48 55.24 9.84
N LEU A 9 -22.66 54.90 8.54
CA LEU A 9 -21.68 54.46 7.49
C LEU A 9 -20.93 53.12 7.79
N SER A 10 -20.73 52.11 6.90
CA SER A 10 -20.32 51.99 5.48
C SER A 10 -18.79 52.17 5.25
N HIS A 11 -18.12 51.55 4.26
CA HIS A 11 -18.53 51.05 2.93
C HIS A 11 -17.89 49.72 2.48
N LEU A 12 -18.59 49.05 1.56
CA LEU A 12 -18.17 48.31 0.35
C LEU A 12 -17.02 47.26 0.35
N SER A 13 -17.24 46.26 -0.50
CA SER A 13 -16.32 45.27 -1.03
C SER A 13 -15.50 45.78 -2.22
N GLU A 14 -14.34 45.19 -2.48
CA GLU A 14 -13.88 44.86 -3.84
C GLU A 14 -12.80 43.76 -3.83
N THR A 15 -12.45 43.22 -5.01
CA THR A 15 -11.68 41.96 -5.19
C THR A 15 -10.39 42.19 -6.00
N PRO A 16 -9.54 41.18 -6.34
CA PRO A 16 -8.09 41.40 -6.51
C PRO A 16 -7.68 42.03 -7.84
N GLU A 17 -6.56 42.76 -7.82
CA GLU A 17 -5.94 43.37 -8.99
C GLU A 17 -4.69 42.59 -9.44
N GLN A 18 -4.60 42.29 -10.75
CA GLN A 18 -3.41 41.68 -11.36
C GLN A 18 -2.42 42.76 -11.79
N LYS A 19 -1.10 42.49 -11.67
CA LYS A 19 -0.09 43.27 -12.42
C LYS A 19 0.67 42.40 -13.41
N LYS A 20 0.37 42.64 -14.68
CA LYS A 20 1.06 42.17 -15.87
C LYS A 20 2.21 43.14 -16.15
N VAL A 21 3.43 42.63 -16.26
CA VAL A 21 4.54 43.33 -16.90
C VAL A 21 4.97 42.49 -18.09
N THR A 22 5.15 43.14 -19.24
CA THR A 22 5.59 42.55 -20.50
C THR A 22 6.82 43.29 -20.95
N GLU A 23 7.91 42.56 -21.17
CA GLU A 23 9.03 43.02 -21.98
C GLU A 23 9.14 42.09 -23.18
N GLU A 24 9.26 42.69 -24.36
CA GLU A 24 9.39 42.03 -25.64
C GLU A 24 10.85 42.18 -26.07
N VAL A 25 11.55 41.07 -26.33
CA VAL A 25 12.84 41.13 -27.04
C VAL A 25 12.87 40.06 -28.13
N GLU A 26 13.10 40.57 -29.33
CA GLU A 26 13.35 39.96 -30.62
C GLU A 26 14.17 38.65 -30.57
N VAL A 27 13.84 37.72 -31.47
CA VAL A 27 14.61 36.49 -31.72
C VAL A 27 15.09 36.52 -33.16
N ASP A 28 16.38 36.77 -33.36
CA ASP A 28 17.03 36.69 -34.67
C ASP A 28 18.52 36.31 -34.56
N ASP A 29 19.00 35.79 -35.68
CA ASP A 29 20.37 35.50 -36.11
C ASP A 29 21.23 34.38 -35.47
N ASP A 30 21.88 33.71 -36.42
CA ASP A 30 22.92 32.68 -36.41
C ASP A 30 24.11 32.92 -35.47
N ARG A 31 24.49 31.90 -34.68
CA ARG A 31 25.89 31.42 -34.65
C ARG A 31 26.11 30.04 -34.04
N SER A 32 26.70 29.16 -34.84
CA SER A 32 27.48 28.04 -34.31
C SER A 32 28.81 28.54 -33.72
N TRP A 33 29.25 27.99 -32.59
CA TRP A 33 30.68 28.01 -32.24
C TRP A 33 31.12 26.72 -31.58
N THR A 34 32.43 26.45 -31.64
CA THR A 34 33.06 25.17 -31.35
C THR A 34 33.99 25.23 -30.13
N ALA A 35 34.45 24.04 -29.73
CA ALA A 35 35.71 23.78 -29.01
C ALA A 35 35.70 23.76 -27.46
N GLU A 36 36.06 22.58 -26.95
CA GLU A 36 36.99 22.30 -25.84
C GLU A 36 36.78 22.95 -24.45
N SER A 37 36.47 22.10 -23.46
CA SER A 37 37.15 22.08 -22.13
C SER A 37 36.95 20.73 -21.42
N ASP A 38 38.01 20.24 -20.77
CA ASP A 38 38.03 19.26 -19.67
C ASP A 38 37.43 17.84 -19.86
N PHE A 39 37.99 17.07 -20.79
CA PHE A 39 38.07 15.61 -20.64
C PHE A 39 39.39 15.20 -19.94
N PRO A 40 39.38 14.52 -18.79
CA PRO A 40 40.61 14.06 -18.13
C PRO A 40 41.26 12.89 -18.90
N ASN A 41 42.55 13.04 -19.21
CA ASN A 41 43.27 12.17 -20.14
C ASN A 41 43.65 10.80 -19.51
N PHE A 42 43.18 9.70 -20.12
CA PHE A 42 43.56 8.34 -19.73
C PHE A 42 44.99 8.02 -20.19
N HIS A 43 45.96 8.16 -19.29
CA HIS A 43 47.35 7.78 -19.55
C HIS A 43 47.74 6.49 -18.82
N THR A 44 48.18 5.51 -19.58
CA THR A 44 48.51 4.16 -19.09
C THR A 44 49.77 4.14 -18.25
N ARG A 45 49.61 3.88 -16.95
CA ARG A 45 50.68 3.40 -16.06
C ARG A 45 50.17 2.19 -15.28
N GLY A 46 50.82 1.04 -15.49
CA GLY A 46 50.43 -0.20 -14.84
C GLY A 46 50.79 -0.19 -13.35
N LEU A 47 49.84 -0.60 -12.51
CA LEU A 47 50.05 -0.92 -11.10
C LEU A 47 49.34 -2.23 -10.77
N ASN A 48 50.14 -3.23 -10.42
CA ASN A 48 49.92 -4.41 -9.58
C ASN A 48 48.61 -5.21 -9.69
N THR A 49 48.76 -6.50 -9.96
CA THR A 49 47.69 -7.52 -10.02
C THR A 49 47.17 -7.96 -8.64
N GLU A 50 46.90 -7.02 -7.74
CA GLU A 50 46.18 -7.30 -6.48
C GLU A 50 44.74 -6.80 -6.61
N ALA A 51 43.89 -7.71 -7.07
CA ALA A 51 42.52 -7.49 -7.50
C ALA A 51 41.69 -6.67 -6.49
N ALA A 52 41.16 -5.53 -6.94
CA ALA A 52 39.74 -5.33 -7.30
C ALA A 52 38.63 -6.05 -6.47
N HIS A 53 38.90 -6.47 -5.24
CA HIS A 53 37.96 -7.16 -4.35
C HIS A 53 37.12 -6.19 -3.50
N LEU A 54 37.04 -4.91 -3.89
CA LEU A 54 36.14 -3.96 -3.27
C LEU A 54 34.71 -4.23 -3.78
N LEU A 55 33.91 -4.81 -2.90
CA LEU A 55 32.62 -5.45 -3.17
C LEU A 55 31.59 -4.53 -3.83
N THR A 56 31.59 -4.46 -5.16
CA THR A 56 30.33 -4.37 -5.91
C THR A 56 29.68 -5.74 -5.84
N GLU A 57 28.87 -5.98 -4.82
CA GLU A 57 27.97 -7.12 -4.83
C GLU A 57 27.04 -6.96 -6.03
N LEU A 58 27.10 -7.91 -6.97
CA LEU A 58 26.13 -7.98 -8.06
C LEU A 58 24.74 -8.06 -7.43
N PRO A 59 23.76 -7.26 -7.87
CA PRO A 59 22.42 -7.28 -7.29
C PRO A 59 21.81 -8.65 -7.58
N GLY A 60 21.87 -9.56 -6.59
CA GLY A 60 21.66 -10.98 -6.81
C GLY A 60 20.37 -11.27 -7.56
N ASP A 61 20.39 -12.32 -8.39
CA ASP A 61 19.31 -12.78 -9.28
C ASP A 61 18.10 -13.29 -8.48
N GLU A 62 17.46 -12.37 -7.79
CA GLU A 62 16.33 -12.58 -6.92
C GLU A 62 15.07 -12.60 -7.79
N GLU A 63 14.44 -13.76 -7.88
CA GLU A 63 13.26 -13.95 -8.72
C GLU A 63 12.03 -13.25 -8.13
N LEU A 64 11.19 -12.69 -9.01
CA LEU A 64 9.88 -12.17 -8.68
C LEU A 64 8.99 -13.31 -8.15
N PRO A 65 8.50 -13.27 -6.90
CA PRO A 65 7.68 -14.35 -6.37
C PRO A 65 6.34 -14.52 -7.12
N PRO A 66 5.82 -15.75 -7.22
CA PRO A 66 4.57 -16.02 -7.93
C PRO A 66 3.38 -15.38 -7.23
N ILE A 67 2.77 -14.39 -7.89
CA ILE A 67 1.61 -13.65 -7.38
C ILE A 67 0.34 -14.46 -7.64
N LYS A 68 -0.47 -14.63 -6.59
CA LYS A 68 -1.80 -15.23 -6.61
C LYS A 68 -2.85 -14.13 -6.47
N HIS A 69 -3.95 -14.23 -7.21
CA HIS A 69 -5.11 -13.35 -7.08
C HIS A 69 -6.31 -14.21 -6.65
N GLY A 70 -7.02 -13.79 -5.61
CA GLY A 70 -8.22 -14.45 -5.14
C GLY A 70 -9.49 -13.81 -5.69
N GLU A 71 -10.63 -14.43 -5.38
CA GLU A 71 -11.95 -13.96 -5.82
C GLU A 71 -12.32 -12.60 -5.21
N PRO A 72 -12.92 -11.68 -6.00
CA PRO A 72 -13.29 -10.35 -5.52
C PRO A 72 -14.64 -10.36 -4.79
N ILE A 73 -14.69 -9.75 -3.60
CA ILE A 73 -15.93 -9.50 -2.85
C ILE A 73 -16.46 -8.12 -3.21
N THR A 74 -17.77 -7.99 -3.47
CA THR A 74 -18.42 -6.68 -3.74
C THR A 74 -19.58 -6.42 -2.78
N ASP A 75 -19.57 -5.25 -2.14
CA ASP A 75 -20.63 -4.75 -1.25
C ASP A 75 -20.88 -3.26 -1.53
N ARG A 76 -22.14 -2.86 -1.70
CA ARG A 76 -22.56 -1.46 -1.95
C ARG A 76 -21.72 -0.78 -3.06
N ARG A 77 -21.50 -1.51 -4.16
CA ARG A 77 -20.64 -1.17 -5.32
C ARG A 77 -19.14 -1.02 -5.02
N SER A 78 -18.69 -1.18 -3.77
CA SER A 78 -17.27 -1.22 -3.43
C SER A 78 -16.76 -2.65 -3.59
N THR A 79 -15.74 -2.84 -4.42
CA THR A 79 -15.12 -4.15 -4.67
C THR A 79 -13.79 -4.25 -3.93
N PHE A 80 -13.49 -5.42 -3.41
CA PHE A 80 -12.26 -5.77 -2.70
C PHE A 80 -11.68 -7.02 -3.37
N GLN A 81 -10.39 -7.05 -3.73
CA GLN A 81 -9.76 -8.24 -4.27
C GLN A 81 -8.43 -8.52 -3.55
N PRO A 82 -8.22 -9.74 -3.00
CA PRO A 82 -6.98 -10.10 -2.36
C PRO A 82 -5.94 -10.56 -3.38
N HIS A 83 -4.68 -10.24 -3.10
CA HIS A 83 -3.50 -10.71 -3.80
C HIS A 83 -2.49 -11.22 -2.77
N LEU A 84 -1.79 -12.30 -3.08
CA LEU A 84 -0.86 -12.97 -2.18
C LEU A 84 0.43 -13.30 -2.92
N ALA A 85 1.57 -13.17 -2.25
CA ALA A 85 2.85 -13.67 -2.74
C ALA A 85 3.68 -14.24 -1.57
N PRO A 86 4.39 -15.37 -1.74
CA PRO A 86 5.44 -15.75 -0.80
C PRO A 86 6.56 -14.70 -0.84
N VAL A 87 7.10 -14.31 0.32
CA VAL A 87 8.23 -13.37 0.40
C VAL A 87 9.19 -13.79 1.52
N VAL A 88 10.48 -13.74 1.23
CA VAL A 88 11.57 -13.97 2.21
C VAL A 88 12.49 -12.76 2.36
N THR A 89 12.33 -11.72 1.54
CA THR A 89 13.05 -10.43 1.67
C THR A 89 12.14 -9.23 1.46
N THR A 90 12.60 -8.05 1.90
CA THR A 90 11.95 -6.76 1.58
C THR A 90 12.12 -6.34 0.12
N ARG A 91 13.15 -6.83 -0.58
CA ARG A 91 13.31 -6.61 -2.04
C ARG A 91 12.19 -7.34 -2.81
N GLN A 92 11.86 -8.57 -2.44
CA GLN A 92 10.70 -9.29 -2.97
C GLN A 92 9.37 -8.58 -2.68
N VAL A 93 9.17 -8.04 -1.47
CA VAL A 93 7.97 -7.20 -1.15
C VAL A 93 7.85 -6.04 -2.13
N LYS A 94 8.94 -5.31 -2.41
CA LYS A 94 8.93 -4.24 -3.41
C LYS A 94 8.63 -4.77 -4.83
N MET A 95 9.28 -5.85 -5.25
CA MET A 95 9.06 -6.43 -6.59
C MET A 95 7.61 -6.88 -6.81
N VAL A 96 6.96 -7.42 -5.77
CA VAL A 96 5.53 -7.78 -5.80
C VAL A 96 4.65 -6.53 -5.96
N LEU A 97 4.94 -5.43 -5.24
CA LEU A 97 4.22 -4.17 -5.40
C LEU A 97 4.41 -3.56 -6.80
N ASP A 98 5.66 -3.43 -7.24
CA ASP A 98 5.98 -2.91 -8.58
C ASP A 98 5.25 -3.73 -9.67
N LYS A 99 5.22 -5.06 -9.53
CA LYS A 99 4.51 -5.95 -10.45
C LYS A 99 2.99 -5.81 -10.40
N LEU A 100 2.41 -5.64 -9.21
CA LEU A 100 0.99 -5.38 -9.06
C LEU A 100 0.59 -4.05 -9.72
N TYR A 101 1.46 -3.03 -9.65
CA TYR A 101 1.22 -1.73 -10.27
C TYR A 101 1.41 -1.69 -11.80
N GLU A 102 2.08 -2.67 -12.43
CA GLU A 102 1.98 -2.85 -13.90
C GLU A 102 0.52 -3.07 -14.35
N ASN A 103 -0.30 -3.72 -13.51
CA ASN A 103 -1.71 -3.94 -13.82
C ASN A 103 -2.52 -2.67 -13.56
N LYS A 104 -2.87 -1.98 -14.65
CA LYS A 104 -3.67 -0.74 -14.63
C LYS A 104 -4.97 -0.82 -13.81
N LYS A 105 -5.60 -2.00 -13.64
CA LYS A 105 -6.78 -2.17 -12.77
C LYS A 105 -6.42 -1.99 -11.29
N ILE A 106 -5.27 -2.50 -10.88
CA ILE A 106 -4.76 -2.47 -9.49
C ILE A 106 -4.15 -1.10 -9.18
N ALA A 107 -3.35 -0.56 -10.10
CA ALA A 107 -2.82 0.82 -10.02
C ALA A 107 -3.92 1.92 -10.06
N SER A 108 -5.16 1.59 -10.43
CA SER A 108 -6.33 2.47 -10.32
C SER A 108 -7.35 2.03 -9.26
N ALA A 109 -6.97 1.11 -8.36
CA ALA A 109 -7.71 0.91 -7.12
C ALA A 109 -7.66 2.20 -6.26
N THR A 110 -8.68 2.39 -5.43
CA THR A 110 -8.76 3.55 -4.53
C THR A 110 -7.81 3.40 -3.35
N HIS A 111 -7.53 2.16 -2.93
CA HIS A 111 -6.55 1.80 -1.90
C HIS A 111 -5.96 0.42 -2.23
N ASN A 112 -4.65 0.25 -2.08
CA ASN A 112 -3.89 -1.01 -2.22
C ASN A 112 -3.24 -1.38 -0.88
N ILE A 113 -4.09 -1.57 0.13
CA ILE A 113 -3.72 -1.91 1.51
C ILE A 113 -2.84 -3.17 1.51
N TYR A 114 -1.73 -3.19 2.24
CA TYR A 114 -0.91 -4.40 2.35
C TYR A 114 -0.32 -4.63 3.74
N ALA A 115 0.04 -5.88 4.00
CA ALA A 115 0.91 -6.28 5.09
C ALA A 115 1.76 -7.49 4.68
N TYR A 116 2.92 -7.65 5.30
CA TYR A 116 3.76 -8.85 5.13
C TYR A 116 4.34 -9.33 6.45
N ARG A 117 4.70 -10.62 6.52
CA ARG A 117 5.50 -11.21 7.59
C ARG A 117 6.59 -12.09 6.99
N ILE A 118 7.84 -11.76 7.24
CA ILE A 118 9.03 -12.55 6.92
C ILE A 118 9.61 -13.08 8.23
N TYR A 119 9.98 -14.35 8.28
CA TYR A 119 10.64 -14.97 9.44
C TYR A 119 12.15 -14.99 9.26
N CYS A 120 12.88 -14.38 10.19
CA CYS A 120 14.33 -14.30 10.18
C CYS A 120 14.91 -15.38 11.10
N GLU A 121 15.34 -16.50 10.51
CA GLU A 121 15.84 -17.66 11.26
C GLU A 121 17.14 -17.36 12.04
N ASP A 122 17.97 -16.42 11.57
CA ASP A 122 19.19 -15.97 12.24
C ASP A 122 18.94 -15.37 13.63
N ARG A 123 17.79 -14.70 13.80
CA ARG A 123 17.39 -13.98 15.03
C ARG A 123 16.21 -14.62 15.76
N GLN A 124 15.52 -15.57 15.13
CA GLN A 124 14.22 -16.09 15.57
C GLN A 124 13.16 -14.97 15.75
N THR A 125 13.20 -13.96 14.87
CA THR A 125 12.31 -12.78 14.91
C THR A 125 11.52 -12.63 13.61
N PHE A 126 10.45 -11.83 13.62
CA PHE A 126 9.76 -11.43 12.40
C PHE A 126 10.23 -10.06 11.91
N LEU A 127 10.47 -9.94 10.61
CA LEU A 127 10.48 -8.68 9.88
C LEU A 127 9.10 -8.50 9.26
N HIS A 128 8.39 -7.46 9.67
CA HIS A 128 7.00 -7.23 9.23
C HIS A 128 6.67 -5.73 9.17
N ASP A 129 5.78 -5.37 8.26
CA ASP A 129 5.31 -4.00 8.08
C ASP A 129 3.94 -3.98 7.36
N CYS A 130 3.30 -2.82 7.30
CA CYS A 130 2.00 -2.64 6.64
C CYS A 130 1.70 -1.19 6.21
N GLU A 131 0.89 -1.07 5.16
CA GLU A 131 0.44 0.20 4.60
C GLU A 131 -1.10 0.23 4.50
N ASP A 132 -1.69 1.38 4.83
CA ASP A 132 -3.13 1.67 4.71
C ASP A 132 -3.52 2.12 3.29
N ASP A 133 -2.59 2.76 2.56
CA ASP A 133 -2.84 3.46 1.28
C ASP A 133 -4.06 4.38 1.35
N GLY A 134 -4.16 5.14 2.45
CA GLY A 134 -5.28 6.03 2.76
C GLY A 134 -6.52 5.36 3.35
N GLU A 135 -6.63 4.03 3.36
CA GLU A 135 -7.71 3.31 4.06
C GLU A 135 -7.37 3.19 5.56
N THR A 136 -7.61 4.27 6.31
CA THR A 136 -7.08 4.45 7.67
C THR A 136 -7.32 3.27 8.61
N ALA A 137 -6.23 2.76 9.19
CA ALA A 137 -6.11 1.61 10.08
C ALA A 137 -6.56 0.27 9.46
N ALA A 138 -6.39 0.06 8.15
CA ALA A 138 -6.59 -1.23 7.50
C ALA A 138 -5.32 -2.08 7.41
N GLY A 139 -4.17 -1.49 7.07
CA GLY A 139 -2.87 -2.17 7.00
C GLY A 139 -2.50 -2.78 8.35
N GLY A 140 -2.61 -2.01 9.43
CA GLY A 140 -2.38 -2.51 10.80
C GLY A 140 -3.33 -3.63 11.22
N ARG A 141 -4.60 -3.61 10.75
CA ARG A 141 -5.56 -4.70 10.98
C ARG A 141 -5.24 -5.95 10.15
N LEU A 142 -4.76 -5.75 8.92
CA LEU A 142 -4.32 -6.82 8.03
C LEU A 142 -3.06 -7.50 8.58
N LEU A 143 -2.06 -6.73 9.04
CA LEU A 143 -0.89 -7.26 9.73
C LEU A 143 -1.29 -8.02 11.00
N HIS A 144 -2.21 -7.48 11.80
CA HIS A 144 -2.72 -8.20 12.97
C HIS A 144 -3.46 -9.51 12.59
N LEU A 145 -4.17 -9.53 11.46
CA LEU A 145 -4.74 -10.78 10.92
C LEU A 145 -3.64 -11.78 10.54
N LEU A 146 -2.53 -11.34 9.94
CA LEU A 146 -1.39 -12.22 9.65
C LEU A 146 -0.72 -12.75 10.93
N GLN A 147 -0.70 -11.96 12.01
CA GLN A 147 -0.16 -12.35 13.32
C GLN A 147 -1.03 -13.42 14.01
N ILE A 148 -2.36 -13.22 14.10
CA ILE A 148 -3.26 -14.15 14.84
C ILE A 148 -3.49 -15.49 14.11
N LEU A 149 -3.19 -15.54 12.81
CA LEU A 149 -3.20 -16.77 12.00
C LEU A 149 -1.81 -17.46 11.94
N ASP A 150 -0.83 -16.90 12.66
CA ASP A 150 0.62 -17.15 12.58
C ASP A 150 1.22 -17.41 11.18
N VAL A 151 0.71 -16.76 10.13
CA VAL A 151 1.22 -16.96 8.76
C VAL A 151 2.60 -16.31 8.60
N ARG A 152 3.51 -17.00 7.90
CA ARG A 152 4.93 -16.64 7.77
C ARG A 152 5.36 -16.62 6.30
N ASN A 153 6.43 -15.89 6.01
CA ASN A 153 7.05 -15.73 4.69
C ASN A 153 6.05 -15.38 3.58
N VAL A 154 5.13 -14.44 3.87
CA VAL A 154 4.02 -14.10 3.00
C VAL A 154 3.67 -12.61 3.04
N MET A 155 3.32 -12.08 1.88
CA MET A 155 2.74 -10.75 1.67
C MET A 155 1.29 -10.91 1.22
N VAL A 156 0.40 -10.09 1.77
CA VAL A 156 -0.99 -9.96 1.32
C VAL A 156 -1.29 -8.51 1.01
N VAL A 157 -1.81 -8.27 -0.19
CA VAL A 157 -2.36 -6.98 -0.64
C VAL A 157 -3.86 -7.13 -0.81
N VAL A 158 -4.66 -6.12 -0.46
CA VAL A 158 -6.09 -6.08 -0.72
C VAL A 158 -6.45 -4.79 -1.44
N SER A 159 -6.62 -4.90 -2.76
CA SER A 159 -7.00 -3.81 -3.64
C SER A 159 -8.49 -3.49 -3.44
N ARG A 160 -8.81 -2.25 -3.09
CA ARG A 160 -10.19 -1.75 -2.88
C ARG A 160 -10.54 -0.71 -3.94
N TRP A 161 -11.61 -0.94 -4.69
CA TRP A 161 -12.25 0.06 -5.55
C TRP A 161 -13.48 0.66 -4.83
N TYR A 162 -13.57 1.99 -4.78
CA TYR A 162 -14.62 2.69 -4.03
C TYR A 162 -15.94 2.83 -4.83
N GLY A 163 -17.03 2.29 -4.28
CA GLY A 163 -18.36 2.28 -4.90
C GLY A 163 -19.19 3.56 -4.77
N GLY A 164 -18.61 4.67 -4.31
CA GLY A 164 -19.34 5.91 -4.00
C GLY A 164 -20.31 5.79 -2.82
N ILE A 165 -20.19 4.76 -1.98
CA ILE A 165 -21.00 4.53 -0.77
C ILE A 165 -20.07 4.22 0.40
N LEU A 166 -20.21 4.93 1.51
CA LEU A 166 -19.40 4.69 2.71
C LEU A 166 -19.87 3.41 3.43
N LEU A 167 -18.99 2.39 3.46
CA LEU A 167 -19.24 1.11 4.13
C LEU A 167 -19.04 1.18 5.66
N GLY A 168 -18.55 2.29 6.21
CA GLY A 168 -18.29 2.43 7.65
C GLY A 168 -17.31 1.35 8.15
N PRO A 169 -17.59 0.66 9.27
CA PRO A 169 -16.76 -0.45 9.74
C PRO A 169 -16.78 -1.71 8.87
N ASP A 170 -17.76 -1.90 7.97
CA ASP A 170 -17.92 -3.15 7.22
C ASP A 170 -16.78 -3.41 6.24
N ARG A 171 -16.13 -2.36 5.74
CA ARG A 171 -14.96 -2.47 4.85
C ARG A 171 -13.82 -3.29 5.46
N PHE A 172 -13.58 -3.16 6.77
CA PHE A 172 -12.58 -3.96 7.48
C PHE A 172 -12.97 -5.45 7.57
N LYS A 173 -14.28 -5.78 7.56
CA LYS A 173 -14.75 -7.17 7.46
C LYS A 173 -14.40 -7.75 6.10
N HIS A 174 -14.66 -7.01 5.02
CA HIS A 174 -14.34 -7.45 3.66
C HIS A 174 -12.84 -7.58 3.43
N ILE A 175 -12.03 -6.61 3.86
CA ILE A 175 -10.56 -6.67 3.78
C ILE A 175 -10.03 -7.93 4.48
N ASN A 176 -10.45 -8.16 5.74
CA ASN A 176 -10.01 -9.33 6.51
C ASN A 176 -10.57 -10.66 5.95
N ASN A 177 -11.73 -10.66 5.30
CA ASN A 177 -12.31 -11.86 4.70
C ASN A 177 -11.66 -12.21 3.36
N CYS A 178 -11.38 -11.21 2.50
CA CYS A 178 -10.57 -11.38 1.29
C CYS A 178 -9.18 -11.95 1.64
N ALA A 179 -8.48 -11.33 2.60
CA ALA A 179 -7.18 -11.78 3.05
C ALA A 179 -7.21 -13.22 3.62
N ARG A 180 -8.18 -13.55 4.49
CA ARG A 180 -8.32 -14.93 5.00
C ARG A 180 -8.66 -15.92 3.88
N SER A 181 -9.50 -15.55 2.92
CA SER A 181 -9.91 -16.45 1.84
C SER A 181 -8.73 -16.88 0.97
N ILE A 182 -7.82 -15.96 0.62
CA ILE A 182 -6.63 -16.30 -0.17
C ILE A 182 -5.58 -17.07 0.65
N LEU A 183 -5.42 -16.76 1.95
CA LEU A 183 -4.53 -17.50 2.84
C LEU A 183 -4.99 -18.95 3.04
N VAL A 184 -6.30 -19.19 3.16
CA VAL A 184 -6.87 -20.56 3.22
C VAL A 184 -6.71 -21.27 1.88
N GLN A 185 -7.03 -20.61 0.76
CA GLN A 185 -6.93 -21.19 -0.58
C GLN A 185 -5.50 -21.64 -0.92
N GLU A 186 -4.51 -20.79 -0.65
CA GLU A 186 -3.10 -21.07 -0.91
C GLU A 186 -2.41 -21.80 0.28
N SER A 187 -3.19 -22.35 1.21
CA SER A 187 -2.75 -23.23 2.32
C SER A 187 -1.73 -22.62 3.31
N TYR A 188 -1.79 -21.32 3.56
CA TYR A 188 -0.97 -20.62 4.57
C TYR A 188 -1.49 -20.75 6.01
N THR A 189 -2.70 -21.29 6.19
CA THR A 189 -3.32 -21.48 7.51
C THR A 189 -3.78 -22.92 7.69
N ASP A 190 -3.42 -23.54 8.81
CA ASP A 190 -4.04 -24.79 9.25
C ASP A 190 -5.56 -24.64 9.33
N SER A 191 -6.29 -25.67 8.88
CA SER A 191 -7.74 -25.60 8.72
C SER A 191 -8.46 -25.60 10.07
N VAL A 192 -8.92 -24.42 10.50
CA VAL A 192 -9.66 -24.20 11.77
C VAL A 192 -11.10 -24.79 11.76
N GLU A 193 -11.32 -25.88 11.03
CA GLU A 193 -12.57 -26.64 11.03
C GLU A 193 -12.76 -27.46 12.31
N GLU A 194 -11.67 -27.99 12.91
CA GLU A 194 -11.76 -28.85 14.08
C GLU A 194 -12.33 -28.12 15.32
N ALA A 195 -11.90 -26.88 15.56
CA ALA A 195 -12.37 -26.06 16.67
C ALA A 195 -13.91 -25.83 16.64
N SER A 196 -14.51 -25.82 15.44
CA SER A 196 -15.93 -25.53 15.26
C SER A 196 -16.87 -26.66 15.70
N LYS A 197 -16.37 -27.91 15.82
CA LYS A 197 -17.20 -29.08 16.22
C LYS A 197 -17.31 -29.27 17.73
N ALA A 198 -16.49 -28.60 18.55
CA ALA A 198 -16.43 -28.80 20.00
C ALA A 198 -17.47 -27.99 20.83
N GLY A 199 -18.02 -26.89 20.28
CA GLY A 199 -18.85 -25.94 21.05
C GLY A 199 -20.30 -26.36 21.38
N GLY A 200 -20.77 -27.49 20.85
CA GLY A 200 -22.19 -27.86 20.84
C GLY A 200 -22.76 -28.44 22.16
N ARG A 201 -22.86 -27.66 23.25
CA ARG A 201 -23.50 -28.13 24.51
C ARG A 201 -24.61 -27.20 25.07
N ASN A 202 -25.82 -27.42 24.55
CA ASN A 202 -27.15 -27.26 25.20
C ASN A 202 -27.30 -26.34 26.43
N LYS A 203 -27.77 -25.11 26.23
CA LYS A 203 -28.35 -24.27 27.30
C LYS A 203 -29.83 -24.63 27.54
N LYS A 204 -30.08 -25.76 28.21
CA LYS A 204 -31.42 -26.31 28.47
C LYS A 204 -32.26 -25.35 29.34
N HIS A 205 -33.32 -24.76 28.78
CA HIS A 205 -34.27 -23.94 29.53
C HIS A 205 -34.96 -24.76 30.64
N LYS A 206 -35.00 -24.24 31.86
CA LYS A 206 -35.59 -24.89 33.03
C LYS A 206 -36.83 -24.11 33.48
N ASN A 207 -38.02 -24.63 33.18
CA ASN A 207 -39.28 -24.02 33.58
C ASN A 207 -39.37 -23.84 35.10
N LYS A 208 -39.75 -22.63 35.54
CA LYS A 208 -40.28 -22.41 36.88
C LYS A 208 -41.79 -22.62 36.83
N LYS A 209 -42.30 -23.64 37.52
CA LYS A 209 -43.73 -23.71 37.85
C LYS A 209 -44.01 -22.65 38.92
N ALA A 210 -45.11 -21.90 38.75
CA ALA A 210 -45.64 -21.04 39.79
C ALA A 210 -46.38 -21.87 40.86
N LYS A 211 -46.77 -21.15 41.92
CA LYS A 211 -47.35 -21.67 43.17
C LYS A 211 -48.79 -22.14 43.00
#